data_AF-A0A1H2UFQ0-F1
#
_entry.id   AF-A0A1H2UFQ0-F1
#
_cell.length_a   1.000
_cell.length_b   1.000
_cell.length_c   1.000
_cell.angle_alpha   90.00
_cell.angle_beta   90.00
_cell.angle_gamma   90.00
#
_symmetry.space_group_name_H-M   'P 1'
#
loop_
_entity.id
_entity.type
_entity.pdbx_description
1 polymer ?
#
loop_
_entity_poly.entity_id
_entity_poly.type
_entity_poly.pdbx_seq_one_letter_code
_entity_poly.pdbx_strand_id
1 'polypeptide(L)'
;MRKLIFALFVAAGLIGAALPDTALAEATRAQCSCDHEAKGDKQHGATVANASACFLTENENNHWCSFDVDALEGSSRQQEFLLVLRGQVGTGAAEDVILSRLTEYRTAPDVSERLKARGFDTASAVDRTQSILKDNNDLLNKCLGAFVDLDPGEFAKMAEGDGLACGVNAETGWLNLEFRFDGWKLLYLTEPPVG
;
A
#
# COMPACT_ATOMS: atom_id res chain seq x y z
N MET A 1 42.10 65.80 -29.03
CA MET A 1 40.69 66.17 -28.85
C MET A 1 39.89 64.94 -28.42
N ARG A 2 39.13 65.09 -27.32
CA ARG A 2 37.87 64.41 -26.95
C ARG A 2 37.76 62.85 -26.92
N LYS A 3 37.69 62.38 -25.67
CA LYS A 3 36.92 61.26 -25.05
C LYS A 3 35.79 60.60 -25.86
N LEU A 4 35.63 59.28 -25.67
CA LEU A 4 34.39 58.49 -25.47
C LEU A 4 34.81 57.01 -25.23
N ILE A 5 34.84 56.45 -24.01
CA ILE A 5 33.77 56.00 -23.08
C ILE A 5 32.94 54.81 -23.62
N PHE A 6 33.16 53.66 -22.96
CA PHE A 6 32.27 52.53 -22.59
C PHE A 6 31.31 51.91 -23.63
N ALA A 7 31.38 50.58 -23.77
CA ALA A 7 30.30 49.68 -23.36
C ALA A 7 30.81 48.23 -23.26
N LEU A 8 30.81 47.72 -22.02
CA LEU A 8 31.02 46.33 -21.65
C LEU A 8 29.70 45.59 -21.90
N PHE A 9 29.65 44.63 -22.83
CA PHE A 9 28.54 43.68 -22.91
C PHE A 9 29.04 42.32 -22.43
N VAL A 10 28.94 42.09 -21.13
CA VAL A 10 28.97 40.74 -20.56
C VAL A 10 27.60 40.14 -20.81
N ALA A 11 27.49 39.26 -21.80
CA ALA A 11 26.34 38.40 -21.97
C ALA A 11 26.32 37.41 -20.80
N ALA A 12 25.60 37.78 -19.73
CA ALA A 12 25.22 36.86 -18.67
C ALA A 12 24.22 35.86 -19.27
N GLY A 13 24.72 34.75 -19.78
CA GLY A 13 23.90 33.59 -20.11
C GLY A 13 23.28 33.06 -18.83
N LEU A 14 22.01 33.40 -18.60
CA LEU A 14 21.13 32.68 -17.69
C LEU A 14 20.89 31.31 -18.31
N ILE A 15 21.85 30.40 -18.12
CA ILE A 15 21.54 28.97 -18.15
C ILE A 15 20.77 28.74 -16.85
N GLY A 16 19.45 28.92 -16.94
CA GLY A 16 18.55 28.37 -15.95
C GLY A 16 18.83 26.88 -15.90
N ALA A 17 19.52 26.45 -14.84
CA ALA A 17 19.51 25.06 -14.47
C ALA A 17 18.04 24.72 -14.22
N ALA A 18 17.41 24.10 -15.22
CA ALA A 18 16.23 23.31 -14.97
C ALA A 18 16.66 22.31 -13.91
N LEU A 19 16.23 22.54 -12.67
CA LEU A 19 16.25 21.51 -11.66
C LEU A 19 15.57 20.31 -12.32
N PRO A 20 16.17 19.12 -12.33
CA PRO A 20 15.46 17.96 -12.80
C PRO A 20 14.17 17.90 -11.99
N ASP A 21 13.04 18.01 -12.67
CA ASP A 21 11.76 17.63 -12.11
C ASP A 21 12.01 16.26 -11.48
N THR A 22 12.01 16.21 -10.16
CA THR A 22 11.79 14.98 -9.44
C THR A 22 10.32 14.67 -9.70
N ALA A 23 10.04 14.19 -10.92
CA ALA A 23 8.84 13.46 -11.20
C ALA A 23 8.81 12.36 -10.15
N LEU A 24 8.01 12.58 -9.11
CA LEU A 24 7.73 11.61 -8.08
C LEU A 24 7.43 10.32 -8.83
N ALA A 25 8.26 9.29 -8.61
CA ALA A 25 8.09 8.01 -9.27
C ALA A 25 6.60 7.64 -9.16
N GLU A 26 5.95 7.43 -10.31
CA GLU A 26 4.53 7.15 -10.33
C GLU A 26 4.30 5.95 -9.43
N ALA A 27 3.41 6.08 -8.43
CA ALA A 27 3.28 5.00 -7.48
C ALA A 27 2.85 3.74 -8.23
N THR A 28 3.64 2.69 -8.05
CA THR A 28 3.54 1.44 -8.78
C THR A 28 2.28 0.68 -8.35
N ARG A 29 1.87 -0.32 -9.12
CA ARG A 29 0.73 -1.21 -8.80
C ARG A 29 0.86 -1.93 -7.45
N ALA A 30 2.06 -2.00 -6.90
CA ALA A 30 2.35 -2.58 -5.59
C ALA A 30 2.01 -1.63 -4.43
N GLN A 31 1.77 -0.36 -4.77
CA GLN A 31 1.44 0.71 -3.84
C GLN A 31 -0.06 0.99 -3.90
N CYS A 32 -0.47 1.88 -3.02
CA CYS A 32 -1.82 2.40 -2.85
C CYS A 32 -2.51 2.92 -4.13
N SER A 33 -3.14 2.02 -4.92
CA SER A 33 -3.81 2.32 -6.19
C SER A 33 -4.94 1.34 -6.49
N CYS A 34 -6.06 1.82 -7.06
CA CYS A 34 -7.16 0.99 -7.57
C CYS A 34 -6.94 0.45 -9.01
N ASP A 35 -5.78 0.73 -9.62
CA ASP A 35 -5.46 0.32 -11.00
C ASP A 35 -4.65 -0.99 -10.99
N HIS A 36 -5.36 -2.13 -10.95
CA HIS A 36 -4.78 -3.47 -10.89
C HIS A 36 -4.74 -4.20 -12.25
N GLU A 37 -5.32 -3.63 -13.32
CA GLU A 37 -5.32 -4.29 -14.63
C GLU A 37 -3.95 -4.18 -15.33
N ALA A 38 -3.42 -5.30 -15.82
CA ALA A 38 -2.08 -5.38 -16.35
C ALA A 38 -1.88 -4.64 -17.70
N LYS A 39 -2.94 -4.17 -18.36
CA LYS A 39 -2.92 -3.71 -19.75
C LYS A 39 -2.96 -2.18 -19.90
N GLY A 40 -1.83 -1.61 -20.31
CA GLY A 40 -1.77 -0.29 -20.94
C GLY A 40 -1.49 0.87 -19.98
N ASP A 41 -0.83 1.89 -20.52
CA ASP A 41 -0.42 3.09 -19.79
C ASP A 41 -1.64 3.79 -19.18
N LYS A 42 -1.76 3.70 -17.85
CA LYS A 42 -2.69 4.42 -16.96
C LYS A 42 -4.10 4.61 -17.49
N GLN A 43 -5.02 3.71 -17.16
CA GLN A 43 -6.44 4.01 -17.30
C GLN A 43 -7.22 3.56 -16.06
N HIS A 44 -7.45 4.54 -15.18
CA HIS A 44 -8.42 4.57 -14.07
C HIS A 44 -7.89 4.14 -12.69
N GLY A 45 -7.22 5.07 -12.00
CA GLY A 45 -6.94 4.91 -10.57
C GLY A 45 -6.53 6.24 -9.92
N ALA A 46 -6.94 6.43 -8.66
CA ALA A 46 -6.33 7.43 -7.79
C ALA A 46 -5.14 6.78 -7.08
N THR A 47 -4.06 7.54 -6.90
CA THR A 47 -2.83 7.07 -6.29
C THR A 47 -2.33 8.09 -5.29
N VAL A 48 -1.84 7.64 -4.14
CA VAL A 48 -1.26 8.51 -3.11
C VAL A 48 0.23 8.20 -3.00
N ALA A 49 1.06 9.13 -3.47
CA ALA A 49 2.51 8.93 -3.61
C ALA A 49 3.25 8.78 -2.27
N ASN A 50 2.75 9.41 -1.20
CA ASN A 50 3.38 9.42 0.12
C ASN A 50 2.61 8.56 1.15
N ALA A 51 1.83 7.58 0.69
CA ALA A 51 1.20 6.61 1.56
C ALA A 51 2.22 5.53 1.96
N SER A 52 2.24 5.17 3.25
CA SER A 52 3.04 4.07 3.81
C SER A 52 2.19 2.83 4.12
N ALA A 53 0.88 3.01 4.22
CA ALA A 53 -0.09 1.91 4.29
C ALA A 53 -1.45 2.36 3.77
N CYS A 54 -2.22 1.42 3.23
CA CYS A 54 -3.58 1.66 2.78
C CYS A 54 -4.44 0.40 2.78
N PHE A 55 -5.74 0.63 2.79
CA PHE A 55 -6.76 -0.37 2.56
C PHE A 55 -7.44 -0.13 1.22
N LEU A 56 -7.73 -1.22 0.51
CA LEU A 56 -8.54 -1.20 -0.69
C LEU A 56 -9.69 -2.17 -0.53
N THR A 57 -10.90 -1.73 -0.89
CA THR A 57 -12.06 -2.62 -0.98
C THR A 57 -12.54 -2.65 -2.42
N GLU A 58 -12.56 -3.82 -3.03
CA GLU A 58 -12.95 -4.01 -4.42
C GLU A 58 -14.19 -4.89 -4.54
N ASN A 59 -15.04 -4.56 -5.49
CA ASN A 59 -16.13 -5.43 -5.93
C ASN A 59 -15.84 -5.90 -7.35
N GLU A 60 -15.56 -7.19 -7.49
CA GLU A 60 -15.15 -7.79 -8.76
C GLU A 60 -16.28 -7.78 -9.80
N ASN A 61 -17.53 -7.78 -9.36
CA ASN A 61 -18.68 -7.88 -10.26
C ASN A 61 -19.00 -6.58 -11.01
N ASN A 62 -18.56 -5.43 -10.50
CA ASN A 62 -18.90 -4.13 -11.06
C ASN A 62 -17.68 -3.20 -11.23
N HIS A 63 -16.46 -3.74 -11.10
CA HIS A 63 -15.20 -3.00 -11.24
C HIS A 63 -15.14 -1.75 -10.35
N TRP A 64 -15.76 -1.81 -9.16
CA TRP A 64 -15.71 -0.72 -8.18
C TRP A 64 -14.57 -0.95 -7.20
N CYS A 65 -13.86 0.13 -6.85
CA CYS A 65 -12.81 0.14 -5.83
C CYS A 65 -12.99 1.36 -4.91
N SER A 66 -12.81 1.16 -3.61
CA SER A 66 -12.59 2.20 -2.61
C SER A 66 -11.17 2.10 -2.09
N PHE A 67 -10.55 3.26 -1.91
CA PHE A 67 -9.19 3.40 -1.44
C PHE A 67 -9.16 4.27 -0.18
N ASP A 68 -8.48 3.82 0.86
CA ASP A 68 -8.30 4.53 2.12
C ASP A 68 -6.84 4.53 2.54
N VAL A 69 -6.28 5.72 2.76
CA VAL A 69 -4.92 5.86 3.32
C VAL A 69 -4.98 5.52 4.81
N ASP A 70 -4.24 4.50 5.21
CA ASP A 70 -4.10 4.11 6.63
C ASP A 70 -2.96 4.90 7.30
N ALA A 71 -1.87 5.11 6.56
CA ALA A 71 -0.75 5.90 7.03
C ALA A 71 -0.02 6.62 5.87
N LEU A 72 0.57 7.76 6.20
CA LEU A 72 1.51 8.49 5.36
C LEU A 72 2.95 8.20 5.79
N GLU A 73 3.89 8.42 4.89
CA GLU A 73 5.33 8.36 5.19
C GLU A 73 5.68 9.16 6.46
N GLY A 74 6.52 8.58 7.32
CA GLY A 74 6.91 9.18 8.59
C GLY A 74 5.85 9.10 9.70
N SER A 75 4.73 8.41 9.49
CA SER A 75 3.71 8.17 10.52
C SER A 75 4.28 7.34 11.67
N SER A 76 4.26 7.90 12.89
CA SER A 76 4.65 7.17 14.11
C SER A 76 3.78 5.94 14.35
N ARG A 77 2.47 6.03 14.05
CA ARG A 77 1.53 4.91 14.16
C ARG A 77 1.91 3.76 13.24
N GLN A 78 2.45 4.07 12.06
CA GLN A 78 2.90 3.04 11.12
C GLN A 78 4.19 2.38 11.59
N GLN A 79 5.15 3.18 12.08
CA GLN A 79 6.39 2.67 12.66
C GLN A 79 6.13 1.75 13.86
N GLU A 80 5.23 2.15 14.77
CA GLU A 80 4.81 1.34 15.90
C GLU A 80 4.16 0.03 15.46
N PHE A 81 3.26 0.08 14.46
CA PHE A 81 2.65 -1.13 13.90
C PHE A 81 3.70 -2.08 13.33
N LEU A 82 4.63 -1.59 12.51
CA LEU A 82 5.68 -2.42 11.89
C LEU A 82 6.63 -3.01 12.94
N LEU A 83 6.96 -2.28 14.00
CA LEU A 83 7.75 -2.77 15.13
C LEU A 83 7.03 -3.90 15.89
N VAL A 84 5.75 -3.70 16.19
CA VAL A 84 4.92 -4.73 16.86
C VAL A 84 4.80 -5.95 15.96
N LEU A 85 4.48 -5.77 14.67
CA LEU A 85 4.36 -6.85 13.70
C LEU A 85 5.64 -7.68 13.64
N ARG A 86 6.80 -7.03 13.45
CA ARG A 86 8.11 -7.70 13.46
C ARG A 86 8.35 -8.50 14.74
N GLY A 87 7.97 -7.97 15.89
CA GLY A 87 8.08 -8.68 17.17
C GLY A 87 7.15 -9.88 17.33
N GLN A 88 6.10 -10.01 16.52
CA GLN A 88 5.12 -11.10 16.59
C GLN A 88 5.19 -12.11 15.44
N VAL A 89 5.96 -11.83 14.39
CA VAL A 89 6.20 -12.81 13.33
C VAL A 89 6.87 -14.06 13.92
N GLY A 90 6.27 -15.23 13.69
CA GLY A 90 6.78 -16.51 14.21
C GLY A 90 6.45 -16.79 15.69
N THR A 91 5.78 -15.87 16.40
CA THR A 91 5.34 -16.09 17.80
C THR A 91 3.95 -16.72 17.90
N GLY A 92 3.22 -16.78 16.77
CA GLY A 92 1.82 -17.17 16.71
C GLY A 92 0.84 -16.01 16.92
N ALA A 93 1.32 -14.80 17.21
CA ALA A 93 0.47 -13.62 17.46
C ALA A 93 0.45 -12.59 16.30
N ALA A 94 1.15 -12.85 15.19
CA ALA A 94 1.14 -11.94 14.04
C ALA A 94 -0.26 -11.76 13.43
N GLU A 95 -1.06 -12.82 13.45
CA GLU A 95 -2.48 -12.79 13.06
C GLU A 95 -3.27 -11.75 13.85
N ASP A 96 -3.11 -11.70 15.18
CA ASP A 96 -3.83 -10.77 16.04
C ASP A 96 -3.45 -9.31 15.74
N VAL A 97 -2.17 -9.05 15.40
CA VAL A 97 -1.69 -7.73 15.00
C VAL A 97 -2.37 -7.27 13.71
N ILE A 98 -2.43 -8.14 12.70
CA ILE A 98 -3.10 -7.87 11.43
C ILE A 98 -4.62 -7.70 11.63
N LEU A 99 -5.25 -8.59 12.39
CA LEU A 99 -6.69 -8.57 12.67
C LEU A 99 -7.09 -7.29 13.41
N SER A 100 -6.30 -6.86 14.40
CA SER A 100 -6.55 -5.61 15.12
C SER A 100 -6.55 -4.42 14.16
N ARG A 101 -5.55 -4.35 13.27
CA ARG A 101 -5.43 -3.25 12.31
C ARG A 101 -6.58 -3.23 11.29
N LEU A 102 -6.99 -4.40 10.79
CA LEU A 102 -8.16 -4.54 9.90
C LEU A 102 -9.47 -4.17 10.60
N THR A 103 -9.61 -4.54 11.87
CA THR A 103 -10.81 -4.24 12.66
C THR A 103 -10.95 -2.74 12.91
N GLU A 104 -9.85 -2.06 13.26
CA GLU A 104 -9.80 -0.60 13.41
C GLU A 104 -10.28 0.11 12.13
N TYR A 105 -9.74 -0.28 10.97
CA TYR A 105 -10.15 0.29 9.69
C TYR A 105 -11.65 0.14 9.43
N ARG A 106 -12.20 -1.05 9.62
CA ARG A 106 -13.57 -1.37 9.20
C ARG A 106 -14.65 -0.89 10.16
N THR A 107 -14.27 -0.67 11.41
CA THR A 107 -15.17 -0.14 12.44
C THR A 107 -15.11 1.38 12.52
N ALA A 108 -14.21 2.04 11.78
CA ALA A 108 -14.26 3.49 11.56
C ALA A 108 -15.63 3.88 10.97
N PRO A 109 -16.38 4.80 11.61
CA PRO A 109 -17.77 5.08 11.23
C PRO A 109 -17.96 5.46 9.76
N ASP A 110 -17.08 6.31 9.24
CA ASP A 110 -17.12 6.83 7.87
C ASP A 110 -16.82 5.75 6.83
N VAL A 111 -15.84 4.87 7.11
CA VAL A 111 -15.53 3.70 6.29
C VAL A 111 -16.72 2.75 6.31
N SER A 112 -17.22 2.41 7.50
CA SER A 112 -18.29 1.43 7.66
C SER A 112 -19.57 1.86 6.95
N GLU A 113 -19.97 3.12 7.08
CA GLU A 113 -21.15 3.67 6.41
C GLU A 113 -20.98 3.70 4.88
N ARG A 114 -19.83 4.19 4.39
CA ARG A 114 -19.53 4.27 2.95
C ARG A 114 -19.55 2.90 2.28
N LEU A 115 -18.92 1.90 2.90
CA LEU A 115 -18.87 0.54 2.35
C LEU A 115 -20.25 -0.14 2.40
N LYS A 116 -21.02 0.03 3.49
CA LYS A 116 -22.41 -0.47 3.57
C LYS A 116 -23.31 0.11 2.50
N ALA A 117 -23.18 1.41 2.20
CA ALA A 117 -23.94 2.06 1.12
C ALA A 117 -23.66 1.45 -0.27
N ARG A 118 -22.54 0.72 -0.43
CA ARG A 118 -22.14 0.01 -1.65
C ARG A 118 -22.47 -1.48 -1.62
N GLY A 119 -23.13 -1.96 -0.56
CA GLY A 119 -23.52 -3.36 -0.40
C GLY A 119 -22.42 -4.25 0.17
N PHE A 120 -21.33 -3.68 0.70
CA PHE A 120 -20.32 -4.46 1.42
C PHE A 120 -20.72 -4.63 2.89
N ASP A 121 -20.85 -5.89 3.33
CA ASP A 121 -21.15 -6.21 4.72
C ASP A 121 -19.89 -6.16 5.58
N THR A 122 -19.67 -4.99 6.18
CA THR A 122 -18.51 -4.75 7.05
C THR A 122 -18.54 -5.53 8.35
N ALA A 123 -19.67 -6.08 8.80
CA ALA A 123 -19.70 -6.94 9.99
C ALA A 123 -19.29 -8.37 9.61
N SER A 124 -19.97 -8.97 8.63
CA SER A 124 -19.70 -10.35 8.21
C SER A 124 -18.27 -10.53 7.74
N ALA A 125 -17.70 -9.56 7.03
CA ALA A 125 -16.33 -9.74 6.57
C ALA A 125 -15.30 -9.66 7.74
N VAL A 126 -15.60 -9.09 8.93
CA VAL A 126 -14.63 -9.07 10.05
C VAL A 126 -14.48 -10.48 10.59
N ASP A 127 -15.63 -11.12 10.85
CA ASP A 127 -15.69 -12.51 11.28
C ASP A 127 -15.02 -13.44 10.26
N ARG A 128 -15.26 -13.21 8.95
CA ARG A 128 -14.60 -13.96 7.89
C ARG A 128 -13.09 -13.71 7.83
N THR A 129 -12.64 -12.46 7.95
CA THR A 129 -11.20 -12.14 8.00
C THR A 129 -10.52 -12.87 9.14
N GLN A 130 -11.16 -12.92 10.33
CA GLN A 130 -10.63 -13.68 11.45
C GLN A 130 -10.49 -15.18 11.13
N SER A 131 -11.52 -15.80 10.54
CA SER A 131 -11.43 -17.21 10.13
C SER A 131 -10.33 -17.42 9.09
N ILE A 132 -10.27 -16.56 8.07
CA ILE A 132 -9.27 -16.64 6.99
C ILE A 132 -7.85 -16.57 7.56
N LEU A 133 -7.57 -15.64 8.47
CA LEU A 133 -6.24 -15.51 9.08
C LEU A 133 -5.87 -16.78 9.86
N LYS A 134 -6.80 -17.31 10.64
CA LYS A 134 -6.60 -18.53 11.44
C LYS A 134 -6.34 -19.75 10.57
N ASP A 135 -7.14 -19.93 9.52
CA ASP A 135 -7.07 -21.06 8.61
C ASP A 135 -5.81 -21.01 7.72
N ASN A 136 -5.22 -19.81 7.55
CA ASN A 136 -4.02 -19.56 6.76
C ASN A 136 -2.82 -19.12 7.62
N ASN A 137 -2.79 -19.44 8.91
CA ASN A 137 -1.77 -18.95 9.84
C ASN A 137 -0.33 -19.25 9.39
N ASP A 138 -0.09 -20.46 8.84
CA ASP A 138 1.23 -20.85 8.31
C ASP A 138 1.64 -20.02 7.08
N LEU A 139 0.71 -19.81 6.15
CA LEU A 139 0.95 -19.00 4.96
C LEU A 139 1.23 -17.55 5.34
N LEU A 140 0.40 -17.00 6.23
CA LEU A 140 0.54 -15.66 6.75
C LEU A 140 1.89 -15.46 7.42
N ASN A 141 2.29 -16.33 8.36
CA ASN A 141 3.56 -16.19 9.08
C ASN A 141 4.77 -16.27 8.16
N LYS A 142 4.78 -17.16 7.17
CA LYS A 142 5.88 -17.24 6.20
C LYS A 142 5.99 -15.98 5.34
N CYS A 143 4.85 -15.49 4.86
CA CYS A 143 4.81 -14.29 4.05
C CYS A 143 5.21 -13.04 4.84
N LEU A 144 4.71 -12.91 6.08
CA LEU A 144 5.11 -11.84 6.99
C LEU A 144 6.60 -11.96 7.37
N GLY A 145 7.13 -13.19 7.49
CA GLY A 145 8.56 -13.46 7.61
C GLY A 145 9.37 -12.87 6.46
N ALA A 146 9.02 -13.25 5.22
CA ALA A 146 9.64 -12.70 4.01
C ALA A 146 9.58 -11.17 3.96
N PHE A 147 8.46 -10.58 4.41
CA PHE A 147 8.28 -9.14 4.51
C PHE A 147 9.19 -8.48 5.56
N VAL A 148 9.22 -8.99 6.80
CA VAL A 148 10.00 -8.36 7.89
C VAL A 148 11.50 -8.56 7.72
N ASP A 149 11.91 -9.65 7.09
CA ASP A 149 13.30 -9.99 6.76
C ASP A 149 13.79 -9.28 5.48
N LEU A 150 12.89 -8.61 4.76
CA LEU A 150 13.16 -7.96 3.47
C LEU A 150 13.73 -8.92 2.42
N ASP A 151 13.29 -10.19 2.47
CA ASP A 151 13.64 -11.24 1.51
C ASP A 151 12.35 -11.84 0.92
N PRO A 152 11.85 -11.27 -0.20
CA PRO A 152 10.59 -11.70 -0.79
C PRO A 152 10.56 -13.18 -1.19
N GLY A 153 11.69 -13.80 -1.53
CA GLY A 153 11.77 -15.23 -1.88
C GLY A 153 10.63 -15.73 -2.78
N GLU A 154 9.92 -16.77 -2.34
CA GLU A 154 8.75 -17.31 -3.03
C GLU A 154 7.52 -16.39 -3.01
N PHE A 155 7.46 -15.48 -2.04
CA PHE A 155 6.43 -14.44 -1.88
C PHE A 155 6.65 -13.22 -2.78
N ALA A 156 7.70 -13.20 -3.62
CA ALA A 156 7.85 -12.24 -4.71
C ALA A 156 6.64 -12.22 -5.68
N LYS A 157 5.84 -13.28 -5.64
CA LYS A 157 4.53 -13.42 -6.27
C LYS A 157 3.48 -13.65 -5.18
N MET A 158 2.21 -13.37 -5.48
CA MET A 158 1.11 -13.70 -4.58
C MET A 158 1.05 -15.23 -4.35
N ALA A 159 1.28 -15.64 -3.12
CA ALA A 159 1.04 -16.98 -2.64
C ALA A 159 -0.41 -17.10 -2.19
N GLU A 160 -1.08 -18.15 -2.64
CA GLU A 160 -2.54 -18.30 -2.54
C GLU A 160 -2.92 -19.33 -1.48
N GLY A 161 -3.82 -18.96 -0.60
CA GLY A 161 -4.47 -19.78 0.41
C GLY A 161 -5.99 -19.74 0.29
N ASP A 162 -6.70 -20.33 1.26
CA ASP A 162 -8.16 -20.32 1.25
C ASP A 162 -8.68 -18.95 1.73
N GLY A 163 -9.12 -18.11 0.79
CA GLY A 163 -9.59 -16.76 1.07
C GLY A 163 -8.50 -15.73 1.40
N LEU A 164 -7.24 -16.13 1.53
CA LEU A 164 -6.07 -15.24 1.70
C LEU A 164 -5.14 -15.37 0.49
N ALA A 165 -4.66 -14.25 -0.03
CA ALA A 165 -3.45 -14.20 -0.84
C ALA A 165 -2.43 -13.26 -0.19
N CYS A 166 -1.15 -13.63 -0.23
CA CYS A 166 -0.09 -12.84 0.38
C CYS A 166 1.13 -12.76 -0.54
N GLY A 167 1.68 -11.56 -0.70
CA GLY A 167 2.88 -11.35 -1.47
C GLY A 167 3.69 -10.15 -0.99
N VAL A 168 4.97 -10.16 -1.30
CA VAL A 168 5.92 -9.08 -1.08
C VAL A 168 6.44 -8.65 -2.43
N ASN A 169 6.21 -7.40 -2.83
CA ASN A 169 6.66 -6.94 -4.12
C ASN A 169 8.20 -6.91 -4.19
N ALA A 170 8.78 -7.59 -5.18
CA ALA A 170 10.23 -7.74 -5.27
C ALA A 170 11.01 -6.43 -5.55
N GLU A 171 10.35 -5.43 -6.14
CA GLU A 171 10.99 -4.15 -6.48
C GLU A 171 10.91 -3.14 -5.33
N THR A 172 9.77 -3.11 -4.63
CA THR A 172 9.46 -2.09 -3.63
C THR A 172 9.50 -2.61 -2.19
N GLY A 173 9.48 -3.92 -1.99
CA GLY A 173 9.38 -4.55 -0.66
C GLY A 173 8.00 -4.45 -0.01
N TRP A 174 7.01 -3.89 -0.70
CA TRP A 174 5.67 -3.71 -0.15
C TRP A 174 4.97 -5.04 0.09
N LEU A 175 4.35 -5.17 1.27
CA LEU A 175 3.45 -6.27 1.58
C LEU A 175 2.10 -6.03 0.92
N ASN A 176 1.53 -7.09 0.35
CA ASN A 176 0.17 -7.15 -0.14
C ASN A 176 -0.56 -8.32 0.54
N LEU A 177 -1.55 -8.02 1.38
CA LEU A 177 -2.49 -8.98 1.93
C LEU A 177 -3.84 -8.79 1.25
N GLU A 178 -4.33 -9.82 0.56
CA GLU A 178 -5.64 -9.81 -0.09
C GLU A 178 -6.56 -10.82 0.58
N PHE A 179 -7.67 -10.34 1.14
CA PHE A 179 -8.73 -11.15 1.70
C PHE A 179 -9.90 -11.20 0.72
N ARG A 180 -10.35 -12.41 0.38
CA ARG A 180 -11.42 -12.62 -0.58
C ARG A 180 -12.71 -13.04 0.11
N PHE A 181 -13.78 -12.41 -0.29
CA PHE A 181 -15.15 -12.70 0.12
C PHE A 181 -15.99 -12.81 -1.16
N ASP A 182 -17.19 -13.39 -1.10
CA ASP A 182 -18.04 -13.66 -2.27
C ASP A 182 -18.19 -12.43 -3.22
N GLY A 183 -17.36 -12.35 -4.26
CA GLY A 183 -17.30 -11.25 -5.22
C GLY A 183 -16.66 -9.93 -4.72
N TRP A 184 -16.02 -9.93 -3.55
CA TRP A 184 -15.36 -8.79 -2.95
C TRP A 184 -13.93 -9.10 -2.52
N LYS A 185 -13.05 -8.10 -2.59
CA LYS A 185 -11.70 -8.15 -2.04
C LYS A 185 -11.48 -7.04 -1.04
N LEU A 186 -10.75 -7.35 0.03
CA LEU A 186 -10.15 -6.37 0.93
C LEU A 186 -8.64 -6.54 0.85
N LEU A 187 -7.93 -5.51 0.43
CA LEU A 187 -6.47 -5.51 0.39
C LEU A 187 -5.96 -4.63 1.52
N TYR A 188 -4.89 -5.09 2.18
CA TYR A 188 -4.03 -4.26 3.02
C TYR A 188 -2.65 -4.23 2.39
N LEU A 189 -2.23 -3.03 2.00
CA LEU A 189 -0.92 -2.78 1.42
C LEU A 189 -0.10 -1.95 2.39
N THR A 190 1.16 -2.32 2.60
CA THR A 190 2.04 -1.56 3.48
C THR A 190 3.50 -1.60 3.05
N GLU A 191 4.16 -0.46 3.21
CA GLU A 191 5.59 -0.31 2.95
C GLU A 191 6.44 -1.21 3.86
N PRO A 192 7.63 -1.63 3.40
CA PRO A 192 8.55 -2.40 4.22
C PRO A 192 8.97 -1.65 5.49
N PRO A 193 9.31 -2.37 6.58
CA PRO A 193 9.93 -1.76 7.73
C PRO A 193 11.22 -1.03 7.32
N VAL A 194 11.36 0.23 7.73
CA VAL A 194 12.64 0.94 7.65
C VAL A 194 13.64 0.24 8.57
N GLY A 195 14.80 -0.13 8.01
CA GLY A 195 15.91 -0.78 8.70
C GLY A 195 16.61 0.13 9.71
#